data_AF-A0A368W6D3-F1
#
_entry.id   AF-A0A368W6D3-F1
#
_cell.length_a   1.000
_cell.length_b   1.000
_cell.length_c   1.000
_cell.angle_alpha   90.00
_cell.angle_beta   90.00
_cell.angle_gamma   90.00
#
_symmetry.space_group_name_H-M   'P 1'
#
loop_
_entity.id
_entity.type
_entity.pdbx_description
1 polymer ?
#
loop_
_entity_poly.entity_id
_entity_poly.type
_entity_poly.pdbx_seq_one_letter_code
_entity_poly.pdbx_strand_id
1 'polypeptide(L)'
;MSDIQMDLYSDWLTTVKEIFRGSGHPLPEHVDDKETALAYFMQTAKTEHEAEQQCASNKERIIGLQKVIADNFEAVILPDIRSRTGYLGDRFSFKWVYNKGEHIIEEYSSYRIPL
;
A
#
# COMPACT_ATOMS: atom_id res chain seq x y z
N MET A 1 -19.11 15.72 1.72
CA MET A 1 -18.42 14.48 2.08
C MET A 1 -17.49 14.15 0.94
N SER A 2 -16.21 14.00 1.22
CA SER A 2 -15.24 13.57 0.21
C SER A 2 -15.39 12.07 -0.04
N ASP A 3 -15.22 11.65 -1.29
CA ASP A 3 -15.20 10.25 -1.69
C ASP A 3 -13.76 9.73 -1.62
N ILE A 4 -13.49 8.82 -0.68
CA ILE A 4 -12.14 8.31 -0.39
C ILE A 4 -12.09 6.83 -0.76
N GLN A 5 -11.29 6.51 -1.76
CA GLN A 5 -10.97 5.14 -2.14
C GLN A 5 -9.55 4.79 -1.68
N MET A 6 -9.41 3.68 -0.95
CA MET A 6 -8.11 3.23 -0.45
C MET A 6 -8.15 1.73 -0.11
N ASP A 7 -7.22 0.96 -0.66
CA ASP A 7 -6.96 -0.44 -0.29
C ASP A 7 -5.46 -0.72 -0.38
N LEU A 8 -4.72 -0.22 0.63
CA LEU A 8 -3.26 -0.22 0.59
C LEU A 8 -2.67 -1.63 0.64
N TYR A 9 -3.39 -2.59 1.24
CA TYR A 9 -2.91 -3.97 1.34
C TYR A 9 -3.02 -4.68 -0.02
N SER A 10 -4.13 -4.51 -0.73
CA SER A 10 -4.28 -5.02 -2.09
C SER A 10 -3.30 -4.37 -3.06
N ASP A 11 -3.03 -3.07 -2.93
CA ASP A 11 -2.01 -2.38 -3.71
C ASP A 11 -0.60 -2.92 -3.44
N TRP A 12 -0.27 -3.19 -2.16
CA TRP A 12 0.99 -3.82 -1.78
C TRP A 12 1.12 -5.22 -2.38
N LEU A 13 0.08 -6.05 -2.31
CA LEU A 13 0.08 -7.39 -2.93
C LEU A 13 0.26 -7.32 -4.45
N THR A 14 -0.38 -6.35 -5.10
CA THR A 14 -0.19 -6.11 -6.54
C THR A 14 1.26 -5.78 -6.84
N THR A 15 1.88 -4.91 -6.03
CA THR A 15 3.30 -4.57 -6.15
C THR A 15 4.20 -5.80 -5.97
N VAL A 16 3.92 -6.66 -4.98
CA VAL A 16 4.64 -7.91 -4.78
C VAL A 16 4.55 -8.81 -6.02
N LYS A 17 3.36 -8.97 -6.60
CA LYS A 17 3.16 -9.77 -7.83
C LYS A 17 3.97 -9.20 -9.00
N GLU A 18 4.04 -7.87 -9.15
CA GLU A 18 4.89 -7.23 -10.17
C GLU A 18 6.38 -7.45 -9.93
N ILE A 19 6.85 -7.44 -8.68
CA ILE A 19 8.25 -7.74 -8.35
C ILE A 19 8.62 -9.16 -8.79
N PHE A 20 7.77 -10.15 -8.49
CA PHE A 20 7.97 -11.53 -8.95
C PHE A 20 7.94 -11.66 -10.48
N ARG A 21 7.04 -10.93 -11.15
CA ARG A 21 7.01 -10.90 -12.63
C ARG A 21 8.29 -10.30 -13.20
N GLY A 22 8.77 -9.21 -12.62
CA GLY A 22 10.00 -8.52 -13.03
C GLY A 22 11.28 -9.31 -12.75
N SER A 23 11.27 -10.21 -11.76
CA SER A 23 12.42 -11.08 -11.44
C SER A 23 12.55 -12.31 -12.35
N GLY A 24 11.62 -12.52 -13.29
CA GLY A 24 11.59 -13.69 -14.16
C GLY A 24 10.99 -14.94 -13.52
N HIS A 25 10.46 -14.83 -12.30
CA HIS A 25 9.82 -15.91 -11.56
C HIS A 25 8.40 -15.48 -11.12
N PRO A 26 7.45 -15.29 -12.06
CA PRO A 26 6.11 -14.83 -11.72
C PRO A 26 5.41 -15.83 -10.79
N LEU A 27 4.63 -15.32 -9.84
CA LEU A 27 3.71 -16.13 -9.05
C LEU A 27 2.59 -16.69 -9.95
N PRO A 28 1.98 -17.84 -9.59
CA PRO A 28 0.83 -18.38 -10.31
C PRO A 28 -0.33 -17.36 -10.42
N GLU A 29 -1.07 -17.36 -11.53
CA GLU A 29 -2.13 -16.36 -11.77
C GLU A 29 -3.27 -16.39 -10.74
N HIS A 30 -3.50 -17.55 -10.11
CA HIS A 30 -4.58 -17.76 -9.14
C HIS A 30 -4.07 -17.90 -7.70
N VAL A 31 -2.84 -17.45 -7.43
CA VAL A 31 -2.30 -17.43 -6.07
C VAL A 31 -3.13 -16.52 -5.17
N ASP A 32 -3.45 -16.99 -3.98
CA ASP A 32 -4.20 -16.18 -3.03
C ASP A 32 -3.34 -15.07 -2.40
N ASP A 33 -3.98 -14.14 -1.71
CA ASP A 33 -3.32 -13.00 -1.07
C ASP A 33 -2.35 -13.40 0.05
N LYS A 34 -2.69 -14.48 0.78
CA LYS A 34 -1.86 -14.99 1.88
C LYS A 34 -0.60 -15.64 1.31
N GLU A 35 -0.75 -16.48 0.28
CA GLU A 35 0.31 -17.15 -0.44
C GLU A 35 1.22 -16.15 -1.14
N THR A 36 0.66 -15.07 -1.72
CA THR A 36 1.44 -13.98 -2.32
C THR A 36 2.34 -13.32 -1.28
N ALA A 37 1.78 -12.94 -0.12
CA ALA A 37 2.55 -12.35 0.97
C ALA A 37 3.61 -13.31 1.52
N LEU A 38 3.24 -14.58 1.70
CA LEU A 38 4.14 -15.61 2.22
C LEU A 38 5.32 -15.83 1.27
N ALA A 39 5.06 -15.97 -0.04
CA ALA A 39 6.11 -16.13 -1.04
C ALA A 39 7.11 -14.98 -1.02
N TYR A 40 6.63 -13.74 -0.82
CA TYR A 40 7.49 -12.56 -0.69
C TYR A 40 8.44 -12.67 0.51
N PHE A 41 7.92 -12.93 1.70
CA PHE A 41 8.75 -13.01 2.91
C PHE A 41 9.64 -14.25 2.97
N MET A 42 9.23 -15.35 2.31
CA MET A 42 10.06 -16.55 2.15
C MET A 42 11.36 -16.31 1.37
N GLN A 43 11.49 -15.20 0.63
CA GLN A 43 12.77 -14.85 -0.02
C GLN A 43 13.87 -14.50 0.99
N THR A 44 13.50 -14.05 2.20
CA THR A 44 14.43 -13.57 3.22
C THR A 44 14.31 -14.27 4.57
N ALA A 45 13.15 -14.86 4.87
CA ALA A 45 12.91 -15.59 6.10
C ALA A 45 13.68 -16.92 6.12
N LYS A 46 14.08 -17.37 7.31
CA LYS A 46 14.80 -18.64 7.50
C LYS A 46 13.86 -19.83 7.59
N THR A 47 12.61 -19.58 7.97
CA THR A 47 11.58 -20.60 8.16
C THR A 47 10.23 -20.07 7.72
N GLU A 48 9.33 -20.99 7.37
CA GLU A 48 7.94 -20.64 7.03
C GLU A 48 7.23 -19.92 8.19
N HIS A 49 7.42 -20.38 9.42
CA HIS A 49 6.84 -19.74 10.60
C HIS A 49 7.28 -18.27 10.76
N GLU A 50 8.55 -17.98 10.50
CA GLU A 50 9.06 -16.61 10.50
C GLU A 50 8.42 -15.77 9.39
N ALA A 51 8.27 -16.33 8.18
CA ALA A 51 7.59 -15.65 7.08
C ALA A 51 6.12 -15.37 7.40
N GLU A 52 5.40 -16.29 8.03
CA GLU A 52 4.02 -16.09 8.47
C GLU A 52 3.90 -14.95 9.50
N GLN A 53 4.83 -14.88 10.46
CA GLN A 53 4.87 -13.78 11.43
C GLN A 53 5.11 -12.43 10.74
N GLN A 54 6.03 -12.39 9.77
CA GLN A 54 6.28 -11.20 8.97
C GLN A 54 5.05 -10.80 8.12
N CYS A 55 4.33 -11.77 7.54
CA CYS A 55 3.08 -11.52 6.83
C CYS A 55 2.05 -10.85 7.74
N ALA A 56 1.81 -11.42 8.92
CA ALA A 56 0.84 -10.90 9.87
C ALA A 56 1.20 -9.48 10.33
N SER A 57 2.45 -9.27 10.72
CA SER A 57 2.95 -7.97 11.16
C SER A 57 2.86 -6.90 10.06
N ASN A 58 3.22 -7.25 8.82
CA ASN A 58 3.13 -6.33 7.70
C ASN A 58 1.68 -5.96 7.35
N LYS A 59 0.77 -6.94 7.39
CA LYS A 59 -0.66 -6.69 7.18
C LYS A 59 -1.22 -5.74 8.23
N GLU A 60 -0.92 -5.98 9.51
CA GLU A 60 -1.31 -5.09 10.61
C GLU A 60 -0.76 -3.68 10.42
N ARG A 61 0.52 -3.55 10.04
CA ARG A 61 1.16 -2.25 9.75
C ARG A 61 0.41 -1.50 8.64
N ILE A 62 0.15 -2.14 7.50
CA ILE A 62 -0.50 -1.50 6.35
C ILE A 62 -1.94 -1.10 6.68
N ILE A 63 -2.70 -1.96 7.35
CA ILE A 63 -4.06 -1.63 7.82
C ILE A 63 -4.02 -0.47 8.82
N GLY A 64 -3.03 -0.44 9.71
CA GLY A 64 -2.80 0.67 10.63
C GLY A 64 -2.56 1.99 9.91
N LEU A 65 -1.72 2.00 8.87
CA LEU A 65 -1.48 3.19 8.04
C LEU A 65 -2.75 3.66 7.34
N GLN A 66 -3.51 2.73 6.75
CA GLN A 66 -4.80 3.03 6.13
C GLN A 66 -5.76 3.71 7.10
N LYS A 67 -5.84 3.20 8.34
CA LYS A 67 -6.66 3.78 9.39
C LYS A 67 -6.18 5.18 9.79
N VAL A 68 -4.88 5.38 9.97
CA VAL A 68 -4.31 6.70 10.30
C VAL A 68 -4.66 7.72 9.22
N ILE A 69 -4.59 7.34 7.94
CA ILE A 69 -4.96 8.21 6.83
C ILE A 69 -6.44 8.59 6.90
N ALA A 70 -7.32 7.60 7.07
CA ALA A 70 -8.76 7.84 7.17
C ALA A 70 -9.11 8.73 8.38
N ASP A 71 -8.56 8.42 9.56
CA ASP A 71 -8.85 9.12 10.81
C ASP A 71 -8.35 10.59 10.78
N ASN A 72 -7.29 10.88 10.02
CA ASN A 72 -6.69 12.21 9.92
C ASN A 72 -6.99 12.93 8.59
N PHE A 73 -7.86 12.36 7.75
CA PHE A 73 -8.05 12.85 6.40
C PHE A 73 -8.53 14.31 6.37
N GLU A 74 -9.66 14.59 7.00
CA GLU A 74 -10.26 15.94 6.95
C GLU A 74 -9.44 16.97 7.75
N ALA A 75 -8.83 16.54 8.86
CA ALA A 75 -8.15 17.44 9.78
C ALA A 75 -6.75 17.86 9.29
N VAL A 76 -6.02 16.94 8.63
CA VAL A 76 -4.60 17.15 8.32
C VAL A 76 -4.32 16.96 6.84
N ILE A 77 -4.76 15.84 6.25
CA ILE A 77 -4.32 15.42 4.92
C ILE A 77 -4.98 16.25 3.81
N LEU A 78 -6.29 16.45 3.88
CA LEU A 78 -7.05 17.24 2.90
C LEU A 78 -6.58 18.70 2.83
N PRO A 79 -6.41 19.43 3.96
CA PRO A 79 -5.81 20.76 3.93
C PRO A 79 -4.41 20.78 3.31
N ASP A 80 -3.55 19.78 3.61
CA ASP A 80 -2.19 19.73 3.08
C ASP A 80 -2.18 19.45 1.58
N ILE A 81 -3.02 18.52 1.09
CA ILE A 81 -3.23 18.28 -0.35
C ILE A 81 -3.62 19.58 -1.04
N ARG A 82 -4.64 20.27 -0.53
CA ARG A 82 -5.15 21.52 -1.11
C ARG A 82 -4.08 22.61 -1.14
N SER A 83 -3.35 22.76 -0.04
CA SER A 83 -2.29 23.76 0.10
C SER A 83 -1.14 23.53 -0.87
N ARG A 84 -0.70 22.27 -1.03
CA ARG A 84 0.49 21.93 -1.82
C ARG A 84 0.22 21.73 -3.30
N THR A 85 -0.95 21.23 -3.66
CA THR A 85 -1.27 20.84 -5.05
C THR A 85 -2.29 21.77 -5.70
N GLY A 86 -3.04 22.55 -4.91
CA GLY A 86 -4.17 23.33 -5.41
C GLY A 86 -5.38 22.48 -5.82
N TYR A 87 -5.38 21.17 -5.55
CA TYR A 87 -6.48 20.27 -5.92
C TYR A 87 -7.75 20.59 -5.14
N LEU A 88 -8.83 20.96 -5.84
CA LEU A 88 -10.12 21.35 -5.26
C LEU A 88 -11.23 20.30 -5.42
N GLY A 89 -10.91 19.13 -5.99
CA GLY A 89 -11.87 18.05 -6.15
C GLY A 89 -12.31 17.43 -4.82
N ASP A 90 -13.32 16.58 -4.91
CA ASP A 90 -13.93 15.86 -3.80
C ASP A 90 -13.65 14.35 -3.83
N ARG A 91 -12.89 13.87 -4.83
CA ARG A 91 -12.49 12.47 -4.98
C ARG A 91 -11.02 12.30 -4.65
N PHE A 92 -10.72 11.27 -3.88
CA PHE A 92 -9.38 10.96 -3.43
C PHE A 92 -9.15 9.46 -3.58
N SER A 93 -8.05 9.08 -4.24
CA SER A 93 -7.64 7.68 -4.34
C SER A 93 -6.22 7.54 -3.83
N PHE A 94 -6.07 6.87 -2.68
CA PHE A 94 -4.77 6.63 -2.08
C PHE A 94 -4.26 5.27 -2.50
N LYS A 95 -3.06 5.24 -3.09
CA LYS A 95 -2.40 4.01 -3.51
C LYS A 95 -1.05 3.81 -2.89
N TRP A 96 -0.78 2.56 -2.53
CA TRP A 96 0.56 2.12 -2.18
C TRP A 96 1.40 1.90 -3.45
N VAL A 97 2.60 2.49 -3.51
CA VAL A 97 3.52 2.31 -4.63
C VAL A 97 4.94 2.07 -4.15
N TYR A 98 5.72 1.30 -4.91
CA TYR A 98 7.14 1.08 -4.67
C TYR A 98 7.98 1.76 -5.75
N ASN A 99 8.66 2.84 -5.39
CA ASN A 99 9.54 3.60 -6.30
C ASN A 99 10.73 4.17 -5.52
N LYS A 100 11.86 3.46 -5.51
CA LYS A 100 13.03 3.77 -4.66
C LYS A 100 12.70 3.82 -3.17
N GLY A 101 11.69 3.05 -2.75
CA GLY A 101 11.12 3.08 -1.41
C GLY A 101 9.62 2.88 -1.44
N GLU A 102 9.05 2.66 -0.25
CA GLU A 102 7.61 2.59 -0.04
C GLU A 102 7.02 4.00 -0.02
N HIS A 103 5.94 4.23 -0.76
CA HIS A 103 5.23 5.51 -0.79
C HIS A 103 3.71 5.28 -0.81
N ILE A 104 2.97 6.22 -0.22
CA ILE A 104 1.53 6.35 -0.45
C ILE A 104 1.29 7.63 -1.22
N ILE A 105 0.64 7.52 -2.37
CA ILE A 105 0.31 8.65 -3.23
C ILE A 105 -1.20 8.82 -3.33
N GLU A 106 -1.65 10.06 -3.47
CA GLU A 106 -3.01 10.37 -3.88
C GLU A 106 -3.03 10.61 -5.40
N GLU A 107 -3.83 9.85 -6.14
CA GLU A 107 -3.76 9.79 -7.61
C GLU A 107 -4.24 11.06 -8.31
N TYR A 108 -5.27 11.74 -7.79
CA TYR A 108 -5.87 12.89 -8.48
C TYR A 108 -5.08 14.18 -8.33
N SER A 109 -4.33 14.32 -7.24
CA SER A 109 -3.49 15.48 -6.92
C SER A 109 -2.00 15.20 -7.06
N SER A 110 -1.61 13.94 -7.27
CA SER A 110 -0.21 13.47 -7.21
C SER A 110 0.50 13.78 -5.89
N TYR A 111 -0.27 14.06 -4.83
CA TYR A 111 0.26 14.30 -3.50
C TYR A 111 0.89 13.02 -2.92
N ARG A 112 1.97 13.16 -2.16
CA ARG A 112 2.63 12.04 -1.47
C ARG A 112 2.48 12.21 0.02
N ILE A 113 1.99 11.19 0.70
CA ILE A 113 1.98 11.15 2.16
C ILE A 113 3.43 10.96 2.65
N PRO A 114 3.95 11.84 3.51
CA PRO A 114 5.21 11.59 4.21
C PRO A 114 5.04 10.38 5.13
N LEU A 115 5.80 9.31 4.88
CA LEU A 115 5.85 8.10 5.71
C LEU A 115 6.98 8.19 6.74
#